data_AF-A0A117MPU8-F1
#
_entry.id   AF-A0A117MPU8-F1
#
_cell.length_a   1.000
_cell.length_b   1.000
_cell.length_c   1.000
_cell.angle_alpha   90.00
_cell.angle_beta   90.00
_cell.angle_gamma   90.00
#
_symmetry.space_group_name_H-M   'P 1'
#
loop_
_entity.id
_entity.type
_entity.pdbx_description
1 polymer ?
#
loop_
_entity_poly.entity_id
_entity_poly.type
_entity_poly.pdbx_seq_one_letter_code
_entity_poly.pdbx_strand_id
1 'polypeptide(L)'
;MREPAKTLREKGADSFHAALAAVLTSALDDALATGDHARAVNIINRGFAEGTPQVGCDLLCRAISVVGAARTWTVQLAPPTAVRQRSAP
;
A
#
# COMPACT_ATOMS: atom_id res chain seq x y z
N MET A 1 1.82 5.51 -30.46
CA MET A 1 2.84 5.82 -29.42
C MET A 1 3.48 4.51 -29.02
N ARG A 2 4.82 4.41 -29.02
CA ARG A 2 5.54 3.19 -28.65
C ARG A 2 5.80 3.24 -27.15
N GLU A 3 5.13 2.39 -26.38
CA GLU A 3 5.38 2.29 -24.94
C GLU A 3 6.84 1.86 -24.72
N PRO A 4 7.58 2.51 -23.79
CA PRO A 4 8.94 2.11 -23.48
C PRO A 4 8.94 0.70 -22.88
N ALA A 5 9.76 -0.19 -23.45
CA ALA A 5 9.87 -1.55 -22.94
C ALA A 5 10.49 -1.51 -21.53
N LYS A 6 9.70 -1.88 -20.52
CA LYS A 6 10.15 -1.99 -19.12
C LYS A 6 11.39 -2.87 -19.02
N THR A 7 12.40 -2.40 -18.29
CA THR A 7 13.61 -3.16 -17.96
C THR A 7 13.27 -4.37 -17.07
N LEU A 8 14.15 -5.37 -17.02
CA LEU A 8 13.97 -6.54 -16.17
C LEU A 8 13.84 -6.18 -14.68
N ARG A 9 14.51 -5.10 -14.25
CA ARG A 9 14.41 -4.57 -12.89
C ARG A 9 13.03 -4.01 -12.59
N GLU A 10 12.44 -3.28 -13.54
CA GLU A 10 11.07 -2.76 -13.41
C GLU A 10 10.04 -3.90 -13.38
N LYS A 11 10.18 -4.90 -14.26
CA LYS A 11 9.31 -6.09 -14.25
C LYS A 11 9.39 -6.89 -12.94
N GLY A 12 10.59 -6.99 -12.37
CA GLY A 12 10.79 -7.64 -11.07
C GLY A 12 10.11 -6.86 -9.92
N ALA A 13 10.23 -5.54 -9.92
CA ALA A 13 9.55 -4.68 -8.96
C ALA A 13 8.02 -4.75 -9.10
N ASP A 14 7.48 -4.69 -10.32
CA ASP A 14 6.04 -4.87 -10.59
C ASP A 14 5.54 -6.23 -10.03
N SER A 15 6.31 -7.31 -10.26
CA SER A 15 5.94 -8.66 -9.82
C SER A 15 5.97 -8.79 -8.29
N PHE A 16 6.96 -8.17 -7.63
CA PHE A 16 7.03 -8.12 -6.17
C PHE A 16 5.86 -7.33 -5.57
N HIS A 17 5.60 -6.13 -6.09
CA HIS A 17 4.50 -5.29 -5.59
C HIS A 17 3.14 -5.92 -5.84
N ALA A 18 2.94 -6.63 -6.96
CA ALA A 18 1.72 -7.39 -7.21
C ALA A 18 1.52 -8.53 -6.19
N ALA A 19 2.58 -9.30 -5.91
CA ALA A 19 2.53 -10.37 -4.91
C ALA A 19 2.27 -9.81 -3.50
N LEU A 20 2.95 -8.71 -3.13
CA LEU A 20 2.75 -8.02 -1.87
C LEU A 20 1.31 -7.51 -1.74
N ALA A 21 0.77 -6.88 -2.79
CA ALA A 21 -0.61 -6.38 -2.80
C ALA A 21 -1.61 -7.52 -2.57
N ALA A 22 -1.42 -8.67 -3.21
CA ALA A 22 -2.30 -9.83 -3.00
C ALA A 22 -2.26 -10.35 -1.56
N VAL A 23 -1.07 -10.48 -0.97
CA VAL A 23 -0.90 -10.94 0.43
C VAL A 23 -1.53 -9.96 1.41
N LEU A 24 -1.25 -8.65 1.26
CA LEU A 24 -1.81 -7.62 2.14
C LEU A 24 -3.34 -7.52 1.99
N THR A 25 -3.86 -7.68 0.77
CA THR A 25 -5.31 -7.68 0.53
C THR A 25 -6.00 -8.84 1.24
N SER A 26 -5.43 -10.05 1.15
CA SER A 26 -5.97 -11.22 1.84
C SER A 26 -5.90 -11.08 3.36
N ALA A 27 -4.78 -10.57 3.89
CA ALA A 27 -4.63 -10.34 5.32
C ALA A 27 -5.58 -9.25 5.84
N LEU A 28 -5.84 -8.21 5.03
CA LEU A 28 -6.78 -7.15 5.38
C LEU A 28 -8.21 -7.72 5.47
N ASP A 29 -8.61 -8.55 4.51
CA ASP A 29 -9.93 -9.18 4.51
C ASP A 29 -10.17 -10.01 5.78
N ASP A 30 -9.17 -10.82 6.18
CA ASP A 30 -9.18 -11.59 7.43
C ASP A 30 -9.29 -10.71 8.69
N ALA A 31 -8.52 -9.62 8.74
CA ALA A 31 -8.58 -8.66 9.85
C ALA A 31 -9.94 -7.96 9.93
N LEU A 32 -10.54 -7.61 8.80
CA LEU A 32 -11.86 -7.00 8.75
C LEU A 32 -12.97 -7.99 9.14
N ALA A 33 -12.89 -9.23 8.66
CA ALA A 33 -13.85 -10.29 8.98
C ALA A 33 -13.87 -10.64 10.47
N THR A 34 -12.70 -10.59 11.12
CA THR A 34 -12.56 -10.82 12.57
C THR A 34 -12.83 -9.57 13.42
N GLY A 35 -13.08 -8.41 12.80
CA GLY A 35 -13.25 -7.14 13.50
C GLY A 35 -11.97 -6.63 14.17
N ASP A 36 -10.80 -7.15 13.81
CA ASP A 36 -9.51 -6.68 14.32
C ASP A 36 -9.04 -5.44 13.55
N HIS A 37 -9.54 -4.29 14.00
CA HIS A 37 -9.27 -3.00 13.38
C HIS A 37 -7.82 -2.57 13.54
N ALA A 38 -7.17 -2.94 14.65
CA ALA A 38 -5.77 -2.59 14.89
C ALA A 38 -4.86 -3.29 13.87
N ARG A 39 -5.14 -4.58 13.61
CA ARG A 39 -4.46 -5.35 12.59
C ARG A 39 -4.74 -4.81 11.18
N ALA A 40 -5.98 -4.43 10.87
CA ALA A 40 -6.32 -3.81 9.59
C ALA A 40 -5.54 -2.52 9.33
N VAL A 41 -5.44 -1.62 10.33
CA VAL A 41 -4.66 -0.38 10.22
C VAL A 41 -3.17 -0.68 10.00
N ASN A 42 -2.61 -1.65 10.73
CA ASN A 42 -1.21 -2.04 10.55
C ASN A 42 -0.93 -2.58 9.13
N ILE A 43 -1.84 -3.38 8.58
CA ILE A 43 -1.74 -3.90 7.21
C ILE A 43 -1.79 -2.76 6.18
N ILE A 44 -2.67 -1.77 6.36
CA ILE A 44 -2.75 -0.60 5.47
C ILE A 44 -1.45 0.21 5.53
N ASN A 45 -0.94 0.52 6.72
CA ASN A 45 0.33 1.23 6.89
C ASN A 45 1.50 0.47 6.24
N ARG A 46 1.49 -0.86 6.35
CA ARG A 46 2.47 -1.73 5.69
C ARG A 46 2.37 -1.65 4.16
N GLY A 47 1.17 -1.54 3.61
CA GLY A 47 0.95 -1.29 2.18
C GLY A 47 1.59 0.02 1.69
N PHE A 48 1.52 1.08 2.50
CA PHE A 48 2.20 2.34 2.20
C PHE A 48 3.72 2.28 2.38
N ALA A 49 4.22 1.49 3.33
CA ALA A 49 5.65 1.41 3.64
C ALA A 49 6.43 0.45 2.73
N GLU A 50 5.86 -0.70 2.39
CA GLU A 50 6.53 -1.78 1.64
C GLU A 50 6.05 -1.88 0.19
N GLY A 51 4.85 -1.35 -0.11
CA GLY A 51 4.25 -1.38 -1.43
C GLY A 51 4.51 -0.10 -2.24
N THR A 52 3.64 0.12 -3.23
CA THR A 52 3.53 1.42 -3.90
C THR A 52 2.46 2.27 -3.20
N PRO A 53 2.46 3.60 -3.35
CA PRO A 53 1.39 4.45 -2.84
C PRO A 53 -0.01 4.00 -3.30
N GLN A 54 -0.12 3.44 -4.51
CA GLN A 54 -1.35 2.88 -5.05
C GLN A 54 -1.82 1.67 -4.24
N VAL A 55 -0.94 0.74 -3.88
CA VAL A 55 -1.30 -0.43 -3.04
C VAL A 55 -1.87 0.02 -1.69
N GLY A 56 -1.24 0.98 -1.02
CA GLY A 56 -1.77 1.53 0.23
C GLY A 56 -3.15 2.18 0.05
N CYS A 57 -3.35 2.91 -1.04
CA CYS A 57 -4.63 3.54 -1.37
C CYS A 57 -5.74 2.51 -1.63
N ASP A 58 -5.45 1.48 -2.42
CA ASP A 58 -6.40 0.40 -2.73
C ASP A 58 -6.85 -0.33 -1.45
N LEU A 59 -5.90 -0.64 -0.55
CA LEU A 59 -6.19 -1.26 0.74
C LEU A 59 -7.08 -0.36 1.61
N LEU A 60 -6.81 0.94 1.66
CA LEU A 60 -7.62 1.90 2.40
C LEU A 60 -9.04 2.01 1.84
N CYS A 61 -9.18 2.15 0.52
CA CYS A 61 -10.49 2.19 -0.14
C CYS A 61 -11.31 0.94 0.14
N ARG A 62 -10.67 -0.24 0.13
CA ARG A 62 -11.29 -1.52 0.45
C ARG A 62 -11.79 -1.56 1.90
N ALA A 63 -10.95 -1.16 2.85
CA ALA A 63 -11.31 -1.14 4.27
C ALA A 63 -12.51 -0.21 4.55
N ILE A 64 -12.53 0.97 3.93
CA ILE A 64 -13.65 1.93 4.01
C ILE A 64 -14.94 1.31 3.44
N SER A 65 -14.85 0.58 2.33
CA SER A 65 -16.02 -0.06 1.71
C SER A 65 -16.64 -1.16 2.58
N VAL A 66 -15.84 -1.86 3.40
CA VAL A 66 -16.30 -2.98 4.23
C VAL A 66 -16.86 -2.51 5.57
N VAL A 67 -16.18 -1.58 6.24
CA VAL A 67 -16.57 -1.11 7.59
C VAL A 67 -17.49 0.12 7.52
N GLY A 68 -17.52 0.80 6.38
CA GLY A 68 -18.26 2.04 6.19
C GLY A 68 -17.56 3.27 6.76
N ALA A 69 -18.07 4.46 6.40
CA ALA A 69 -17.53 5.75 6.79
C ALA A 69 -17.77 6.12 8.27
N ALA A 70 -18.47 5.28 9.04
CA ALA A 70 -18.83 5.57 10.43
C ALA A 70 -17.64 5.48 11.40
N ARG A 71 -16.48 4.99 10.94
CA ARG A 71 -15.31 4.73 11.79
C ARG A 71 -14.10 5.51 11.34
N THR A 72 -13.41 6.15 12.29
CA THR A 72 -12.20 6.93 12.05
C THR A 72 -11.02 6.00 11.76
N TRP A 73 -10.34 6.22 10.64
CA TRP A 73 -9.14 5.50 10.23
C TRP A 73 -7.92 6.41 10.35
N THR A 74 -6.95 6.05 11.19
CA THR A 74 -5.69 6.77 11.30
C THR A 74 -4.62 5.99 10.55
N VAL A 75 -4.22 6.50 9.39
CA VAL A 75 -3.18 5.88 8.55
C VAL A 75 -1.91 6.73 8.65
N GLN A 76 -0.78 6.08 8.89
CA GLN A 76 0.53 6.71 8.81
C GLN A 76 1.05 6.53 7.39
N LEU A 77 1.00 7.62 6.62
CA LEU A 77 1.82 7.74 5.43
C LEU A 77 3.26 7.86 5.94
N ALA A 78 4.05 6.79 5.85
CA ALA A 78 5.47 6.85 6.18
C ALA A 78 6.08 8.08 5.49
N PRO A 79 6.95 8.86 6.16
CA PRO A 79 7.53 10.03 5.54
C PRO A 79 8.20 9.59 4.23
N PRO A 80 8.04 10.35 3.13
CA PRO A 80 8.73 10.03 1.89
C PRO A 80 10.20 9.88 2.25
N THR A 81 10.74 8.69 1.96
CA THR A 81 12.14 8.32 2.19
C THR A 81 12.97 9.55 1.91
N ALA A 82 13.69 10.08 2.92
CA ALA A 82 14.37 11.36 2.84
C ALA A 82 15.11 11.46 1.50
N VAL A 83 14.48 12.14 0.53
CA VAL A 83 15.14 12.54 -0.69
C VAL A 83 16.23 13.44 -0.17
N ARG A 84 17.48 12.96 -0.16
CA ARG A 84 18.62 13.82 0.00
C ARG A 84 18.48 14.85 -1.11
N GLN A 85 17.94 16.01 -0.78
CA GLN A 85 17.98 17.17 -1.65
C GLN A 85 19.46 17.40 -1.87
N ARG A 86 19.93 17.00 -3.05
CA ARG A 86 21.26 17.32 -3.52
C ARG A 86 21.20 18.82 -3.74
N SER A 87 21.72 19.57 -2.78
CA SER A 87 21.99 21.00 -2.98
C SER A 87 22.84 21.10 -4.24
N ALA A 88 22.26 21.70 -5.28
CA ALA A 88 23.00 22.04 -6.49
C ALA A 88 24.10 23.06 -6.12
N PRO A 89 25.26 23.02 -6.80
CA PRO A 89 26.43 23.81 -6.46
C PRO A 89 26.21 25.32 -6.56
#